data_AF-A0A176E9K0-F1
#
_entry.id   AF-A0A176E9K0-F1
#
_cell.length_a   1.000
_cell.length_b   1.000
_cell.length_c   1.000
_cell.angle_alpha   90.00
_cell.angle_beta   90.00
_cell.angle_gamma   90.00
#
_symmetry.space_group_name_H-M   'P 1'
#
loop_
_entity.id
_entity.type
_entity.pdbx_description
1 polymer ?
#
loop_
_entity_poly.entity_id
_entity_poly.type
_entity_poly.pdbx_seq_one_letter_code
_entity_poly.pdbx_strand_id
1 'polypeptide(L)'
;MAPKQTPARARYSNYEIMAMVDQKQIEKTPDFEQPGIFWRSLSEADKAQLIANLSGDLGQVVSDRTRTIMVSYFYQADPEYGTRLAGAVDVAMPDVMQAVAEFNAAAPQTFPSP
;
A
#
# COMPACT_ATOMS: atom_id res chain seq x y z
N MET A 1 -18.26 -46.42 24.71
CA MET A 1 -17.09 -45.97 23.91
C MET A 1 -16.43 -44.83 24.66
N ALA A 2 -15.12 -44.88 24.91
CA ALA A 2 -14.42 -43.80 25.61
C ALA A 2 -14.19 -42.60 24.65
N PRO A 3 -14.28 -41.34 25.12
CA PRO A 3 -14.07 -40.16 24.28
C PRO A 3 -12.62 -40.10 23.80
N LYS A 4 -12.41 -39.79 22.51
CA LYS A 4 -11.08 -39.57 21.95
C LYS A 4 -10.46 -38.34 22.63
N GLN A 5 -9.35 -38.52 23.34
CA GLN A 5 -8.62 -37.43 23.98
C GLN A 5 -7.65 -36.78 22.99
N THR A 6 -7.66 -35.45 22.91
CA THR A 6 -6.68 -34.69 22.14
C THR A 6 -5.33 -34.69 22.86
N PRO A 7 -4.24 -35.17 22.22
CA PRO A 7 -2.92 -35.21 22.84
C PRO A 7 -2.43 -33.78 23.14
N ALA A 8 -1.64 -33.59 24.21
CA ALA A 8 -1.21 -32.27 24.67
C ALA A 8 -0.52 -31.42 23.58
N ARG A 9 0.29 -32.06 22.71
CA ARG A 9 0.95 -31.42 21.56
C ARG A 9 0.01 -30.88 20.48
N ALA A 10 -1.25 -31.31 20.50
CA ALA A 10 -2.28 -30.88 19.56
C ALA A 10 -3.26 -29.88 20.19
N ARG A 11 -2.97 -29.40 21.43
CA ARG A 11 -3.73 -28.31 22.05
C ARG A 11 -3.21 -26.98 21.52
N TYR A 12 -4.14 -26.06 21.24
CA TYR A 12 -3.80 -24.69 20.94
C TYR A 12 -3.12 -24.02 22.14
N SER A 13 -2.26 -23.04 21.87
CA SER A 13 -1.67 -22.19 22.90
C SER A 13 -2.72 -21.25 23.49
N ASN A 14 -2.68 -21.05 24.81
CA ASN A 14 -3.49 -20.03 25.46
C ASN A 14 -2.91 -18.63 25.18
N TYR A 15 -3.77 -17.64 24.96
CA TYR A 15 -3.40 -16.22 24.87
C TYR A 15 -4.51 -15.36 25.48
N GLU A 16 -4.13 -14.24 26.10
CA GLU A 16 -5.09 -13.28 26.66
C GLU A 16 -5.67 -12.40 25.54
N ILE A 17 -6.97 -12.16 25.59
CA ILE A 17 -7.67 -11.27 24.66
C ILE A 17 -8.28 -10.14 25.46
N MET A 18 -7.86 -8.91 25.17
CA MET A 18 -8.48 -7.68 25.67
C MET A 18 -8.95 -6.86 24.47
N ALA A 19 -10.19 -7.09 24.03
CA ALA A 19 -10.74 -6.42 22.86
C ALA A 19 -12.27 -6.29 22.94
N MET A 20 -12.81 -5.25 22.30
CA MET A 20 -14.21 -5.21 21.89
C MET A 20 -14.35 -5.80 20.49
N VAL A 21 -15.42 -6.56 20.26
CA VAL A 21 -15.80 -7.00 18.92
C VAL A 21 -16.39 -5.80 18.18
N ASP A 22 -15.71 -5.35 17.12
CA ASP A 22 -16.08 -4.18 16.34
C ASP A 22 -15.64 -4.36 14.87
N GLN A 23 -16.19 -3.56 13.96
CA GLN A 23 -15.84 -3.53 12.54
C GLN A 23 -15.15 -2.20 12.21
N LYS A 24 -13.87 -2.10 12.55
CA LYS A 24 -13.02 -0.93 12.27
C LYS A 24 -11.74 -1.33 11.56
N GLN A 25 -11.15 -0.38 10.83
CA GLN A 25 -9.80 -0.54 10.30
C GLN A 25 -8.79 -0.75 11.43
N ILE A 26 -7.70 -1.46 11.15
CA ILE A 26 -6.62 -1.60 12.11
C ILE A 26 -5.99 -0.23 12.40
N GLU A 27 -5.52 -0.04 13.63
CA GLU A 27 -4.98 1.25 14.08
C GLU A 27 -3.67 1.62 13.39
N LYS A 28 -2.95 0.64 12.82
CA LYS A 28 -1.66 0.86 12.15
C LYS A 28 -1.70 0.40 10.70
N THR A 29 -1.71 1.36 9.77
CA THR A 29 -1.70 1.10 8.32
C THR A 29 -0.51 1.78 7.63
N PRO A 30 0.70 1.20 7.70
CA PRO A 30 1.88 1.71 7.01
C PRO A 30 1.81 1.38 5.50
N ASP A 31 0.76 1.87 4.83
CA ASP A 31 0.41 1.46 3.46
C ASP A 31 1.46 1.84 2.41
N PHE A 32 2.31 2.83 2.71
CA PHE A 32 3.30 3.37 1.78
C PHE A 32 4.75 3.09 2.17
N GLU A 33 5.01 2.70 3.42
CA GLU A 33 6.38 2.47 3.90
C GLU A 33 7.03 1.27 3.20
N GLN A 34 6.35 0.11 3.23
CA GLN A 34 6.89 -1.12 2.64
C GLN A 34 7.06 -1.02 1.12
N PRO A 35 6.10 -0.48 0.34
CA PRO A 35 6.29 -0.26 -1.09
C PRO A 35 7.45 0.71 -1.40
N GLY A 36 7.65 1.73 -0.57
CA GLY A 36 8.79 2.64 -0.70
C GLY A 36 10.13 1.93 -0.47
N ILE A 37 10.21 1.11 0.59
CA ILE A 37 11.41 0.29 0.86
C ILE A 37 11.69 -0.65 -0.30
N PHE A 38 10.66 -1.29 -0.84
CA PHE A 38 10.78 -2.15 -2.01
C PHE A 38 11.35 -1.38 -3.20
N TRP A 39 10.77 -0.22 -3.57
CA TRP A 39 11.27 0.60 -4.68
C TRP A 39 12.74 0.96 -4.54
N ARG A 40 13.16 1.42 -3.34
CA ARG A 40 14.54 1.82 -3.07
C ARG A 40 15.51 0.65 -3.06
N SER A 41 15.04 -0.58 -2.87
CA SER A 41 15.86 -1.79 -2.92
C SER A 41 16.19 -2.26 -4.35
N LEU A 42 15.45 -1.77 -5.36
CA LEU A 42 15.59 -2.21 -6.75
C LEU A 42 16.80 -1.57 -7.45
N SER A 43 17.39 -2.30 -8.39
CA SER A 43 18.35 -1.74 -9.34
C SER A 43 17.66 -0.76 -10.30
N GLU A 44 18.41 0.13 -10.94
CA GLU A 44 17.81 1.06 -11.94
C GLU A 44 17.16 0.31 -13.12
N ALA A 45 17.69 -0.85 -13.51
CA ALA A 45 17.09 -1.69 -14.54
C ALA A 45 15.75 -2.28 -14.08
N ASP A 46 15.69 -2.77 -12.84
CA ASP A 46 14.45 -3.32 -12.28
C ASP A 46 13.40 -2.22 -12.06
N LYS A 47 13.82 -1.03 -11.62
CA LYS A 47 12.94 0.15 -11.54
C LYS A 47 12.34 0.49 -12.91
N ALA A 48 13.15 0.50 -13.97
CA ALA A 48 12.67 0.78 -15.32
C ALA A 48 11.68 -0.29 -15.81
N GLN A 49 11.98 -1.57 -15.56
CA GLN A 49 11.08 -2.67 -15.91
C GLN A 49 9.76 -2.62 -15.14
N LEU A 50 9.81 -2.27 -13.85
CA LEU A 50 8.62 -2.10 -13.02
C LEU A 50 7.72 -0.99 -13.55
N ILE A 51 8.28 0.16 -13.90
CA ILE A 51 7.53 1.27 -14.51
C ILE A 51 6.90 0.84 -15.82
N ALA A 52 7.65 0.17 -16.70
CA ALA A 52 7.15 -0.29 -17.99
C ALA A 52 5.94 -1.23 -17.82
N ASN A 53 6.06 -2.23 -16.95
CA ASN A 53 4.97 -3.17 -16.65
C ASN A 53 3.73 -2.47 -16.11
N LEU A 54 3.90 -1.61 -15.10
CA LEU A 54 2.78 -0.89 -14.46
C LEU A 54 2.11 0.08 -15.42
N SER A 55 2.87 0.80 -16.23
CA SER A 55 2.33 1.73 -17.21
C SER A 55 1.52 1.03 -18.31
N GLY A 56 1.85 -0.22 -18.63
CA GLY A 56 1.12 -1.04 -19.60
C GLY A 56 -0.32 -1.23 -19.17
N ASP A 57 -0.55 -1.65 -17.93
CA ASP A 57 -1.89 -1.88 -17.38
C ASP A 57 -2.59 -0.57 -16.98
N LEU A 58 -1.88 0.30 -16.24
CA LEU A 58 -2.46 1.54 -15.73
C LEU A 58 -2.78 2.53 -16.85
N GLY A 59 -2.04 2.49 -17.97
CA GLY A 59 -2.31 3.29 -19.16
C GLY A 59 -3.64 2.94 -19.83
N GLN A 60 -4.16 1.71 -19.66
CA GLN A 60 -5.46 1.29 -20.20
C GLN A 60 -6.65 1.77 -19.37
N VAL A 61 -6.42 2.30 -18.17
CA VAL A 61 -7.49 2.79 -17.29
C VAL A 61 -8.09 4.05 -17.90
N VAL A 62 -9.37 4.00 -18.28
CA VAL A 62 -10.08 5.13 -18.92
C VAL A 62 -10.38 6.28 -17.94
N SER A 63 -10.50 5.97 -16.65
CA SER A 63 -10.79 6.96 -15.61
C SER A 63 -9.51 7.69 -15.20
N ASP A 64 -9.37 8.94 -15.62
CA ASP A 64 -8.24 9.77 -15.23
C ASP A 64 -8.17 9.96 -13.71
N ARG A 65 -9.33 10.12 -13.06
CA ARG A 65 -9.41 10.15 -11.60
C ARG A 65 -8.79 8.89 -10.96
N THR A 66 -9.11 7.71 -11.48
CA THR A 66 -8.58 6.45 -10.95
C THR A 66 -7.07 6.37 -11.19
N ARG A 67 -6.61 6.77 -12.38
CA ARG A 67 -5.19 6.81 -12.72
C ARG A 67 -4.41 7.73 -11.77
N THR A 68 -4.92 8.95 -11.53
CA THR A 68 -4.33 9.93 -10.62
C THR A 68 -4.27 9.42 -9.19
N ILE A 69 -5.34 8.78 -8.69
CA ILE A 69 -5.35 8.19 -7.34
C ILE A 69 -4.28 7.09 -7.23
N MET A 70 -4.17 6.20 -8.22
CA MET A 70 -3.15 5.14 -8.17
C MET A 70 -1.74 5.73 -8.20
N VAL A 71 -1.47 6.70 -9.09
CA VAL A 71 -0.18 7.39 -9.15
C VAL A 71 0.14 8.11 -7.84
N SER A 72 -0.86 8.69 -7.16
CA SER A 72 -0.65 9.35 -5.86
C SER A 72 -0.25 8.39 -4.74
N TYR A 73 -0.70 7.13 -4.77
CA TYR A 73 -0.23 6.10 -3.83
C TYR A 73 1.24 5.74 -4.08
N PHE A 74 1.64 5.57 -5.34
CA PHE A 74 3.05 5.31 -5.67
C PHE A 74 3.95 6.50 -5.33
N TYR A 75 3.46 7.73 -5.48
CA TYR A 75 4.17 8.94 -5.06
C TYR A 75 4.34 9.03 -3.53
N GLN A 76 3.31 8.64 -2.77
CA GLN A 76 3.39 8.59 -1.31
C GLN A 76 4.35 7.51 -0.81
N ALA A 77 4.52 6.41 -1.57
CA ALA A 77 5.53 5.40 -1.27
C ALA A 77 6.96 5.89 -1.56
N ASP A 78 7.16 6.55 -2.70
CA ASP A 78 8.43 7.19 -3.05
C ASP A 78 8.22 8.27 -4.13
N PRO A 79 8.76 9.51 -3.96
CA PRO A 79 8.56 10.58 -4.93
C PRO A 79 9.09 10.25 -6.33
N GLU A 80 10.24 9.58 -6.43
CA GLU A 80 10.81 9.20 -7.73
C GLU A 80 9.89 8.18 -8.43
N TYR A 81 9.39 7.21 -7.67
CA TYR A 81 8.52 6.17 -8.18
C TYR A 81 7.22 6.76 -8.77
N GLY A 82 6.53 7.58 -7.98
CA GLY A 82 5.31 8.24 -8.42
C GLY A 82 5.54 9.15 -9.63
N THR A 83 6.61 9.95 -9.63
CA THR A 83 6.91 10.85 -10.75
C THR A 83 7.23 10.10 -12.05
N ARG A 84 8.03 9.02 -11.99
CA ARG A 84 8.31 8.19 -13.17
C ARG A 84 7.03 7.56 -13.73
N LEU A 85 6.17 7.05 -12.85
CA LEU A 85 4.91 6.45 -13.28
C LEU A 85 3.94 7.50 -13.83
N ALA A 86 3.83 8.67 -13.20
CA ALA A 86 2.99 9.78 -13.66
C ALA A 86 3.30 10.16 -15.11
N GLY A 87 4.59 10.31 -15.45
CA GLY A 87 5.02 10.59 -16.80
C GLY A 87 4.72 9.46 -17.79
N ALA A 88 4.81 8.20 -17.35
CA ALA A 88 4.54 7.05 -18.21
C ALA A 88 3.05 6.85 -18.55
N VAL A 89 2.14 7.39 -17.74
CA VAL A 89 0.68 7.24 -17.92
C VAL A 89 -0.07 8.55 -18.11
N ASP A 90 0.66 9.63 -18.43
CA ASP A 90 0.15 10.97 -18.74
C ASP A 90 -0.72 11.59 -17.63
N VAL A 91 -0.22 11.54 -16.38
CA VAL A 91 -0.85 12.20 -15.23
C VAL A 91 -0.02 13.41 -14.82
N ALA A 92 -0.67 14.57 -14.69
CA ALA A 92 -0.01 15.79 -14.28
C ALA A 92 0.34 15.77 -12.78
N MET A 93 1.59 16.12 -12.45
CA MET A 93 2.06 16.19 -11.06
C MET A 93 1.20 17.08 -10.13
N PRO A 94 0.63 18.23 -10.56
CA PRO A 94 -0.31 18.99 -9.73
C PRO A 94 -1.50 18.16 -9.26
N ASP A 95 -2.07 17.33 -10.13
CA ASP A 95 -3.21 16.47 -9.79
C ASP A 95 -2.79 15.36 -8.82
N VAL A 96 -1.58 14.80 -8.99
CA VAL A 96 -0.99 13.84 -8.06
C VAL A 96 -0.86 14.48 -6.67
N MET A 97 -0.26 15.68 -6.60
CA MET A 97 -0.07 16.40 -5.34
C MET A 97 -1.40 16.73 -4.65
N GLN A 98 -2.40 17.13 -5.43
CA GLN A 98 -3.75 17.36 -4.91
C GLN A 98 -4.34 16.06 -4.33
N ALA A 99 -4.25 14.95 -5.06
CA ALA A 99 -4.74 13.66 -4.58
C ALA A 99 -4.02 13.17 -3.31
N VAL A 100 -2.72 13.45 -3.16
CA VAL A 100 -1.98 13.19 -1.91
C VAL A 100 -2.51 14.04 -0.76
N ALA A 101 -2.77 15.34 -1.00
CA ALA A 101 -3.33 16.22 0.01
C ALA A 101 -4.73 15.76 0.46
N GLU A 102 -5.58 15.39 -0.50
CA GLU A 102 -6.92 14.84 -0.22
C GLU A 102 -6.84 13.52 0.56
N PHE A 103 -5.92 12.62 0.20
CA PHE A 103 -5.69 11.37 0.94
C PHE A 103 -5.28 11.65 2.40
N ASN A 104 -4.28 12.52 2.61
CA ASN A 104 -3.79 12.85 3.95
C ASN A 104 -4.85 13.55 4.81
N ALA A 105 -5.76 14.32 4.20
CA ALA A 105 -6.88 14.94 4.91
C ALA A 105 -7.95 13.91 5.31
N ALA A 106 -8.22 12.91 4.47
CA ALA A 106 -9.24 11.88 4.70
C ALA A 106 -8.75 10.72 5.58
N ALA A 107 -7.47 10.38 5.48
CA ALA A 107 -6.80 9.29 6.18
C ALA A 107 -5.43 9.76 6.69
N PRO A 108 -5.39 10.60 7.74
CA PRO A 108 -4.13 11.10 8.28
C PRO A 108 -3.25 9.92 8.70
N GLN A 109 -2.10 9.77 8.04
CA GLN A 109 -1.07 8.80 8.41
C GLN A 109 -0.63 9.07 9.84
N THR A 110 -1.05 8.24 10.79
CA THR A 110 -0.63 8.30 12.19
C THR A 110 0.73 7.63 12.38
N PHE A 111 1.71 7.99 11.55
CA PHE A 111 3.10 7.52 11.68
C PHE A 111 4.09 8.66 11.38
N PRO A 112 4.97 9.01 12.33
CA PRO A 112 6.14 9.81 11.99
C PRO A 112 7.07 9.00 11.09
N SER A 113 7.63 9.63 10.06
CA SER A 113 8.75 9.04 9.29
C SER A 113 9.90 8.71 10.26
N PRO A 114 10.59 7.56 10.10
CA PRO A 114 11.74 7.21 10.92
C PRO A 114 12.89 8.21 10.80
#